data_AF-A0A976GSF7-F1
#
_entry.id   AF-A0A976GSF7-F1
#
_cell.length_a   1.000
_cell.length_b   1.000
_cell.length_c   1.000
_cell.angle_alpha   90.00
_cell.angle_beta   90.00
_cell.angle_gamma   90.00
#
_symmetry.space_group_name_H-M   'P 1'
#
loop_
_entity.id
_entity.type
_entity.pdbx_description
1 polymer ?
#
loop_
_entity_poly.entity_id
_entity_poly.type
_entity_poly.pdbx_seq_one_letter_code
_entity_poly.pdbx_strand_id
1 'polypeptide(L)'
;MKGCLDNRSIDISLEGFSFNEIDTIILYRFKKNTNFTDLVQTANMRVSLDYNNSNTYSASLINNSISIDYDYKIEIKHSNQLFFISNFRMKKNKCNLCVLGIRQDFYETIENFEVNGRINAGSKLNISK
;
A
#
# COMPACT_ATOMS: atom_id res chain seq x y z
N MET A 1 -5.61 -24.23 12.01
CA MET A 1 -4.86 -23.20 12.76
C MET A 1 -5.01 -21.88 12.03
N LYS A 2 -5.65 -20.86 12.62
CA LYS A 2 -5.58 -19.48 12.11
C LYS A 2 -4.19 -18.95 12.49
N GLY A 3 -3.22 -19.05 11.59
CA GLY A 3 -1.91 -18.42 11.77
C GLY A 3 -2.06 -16.90 11.79
N CYS A 4 -1.20 -16.21 12.54
CA CYS A 4 -1.11 -14.75 12.41
C CYS A 4 -0.54 -14.42 11.03
N LEU A 5 -1.30 -13.65 10.26
CA LEU A 5 -0.93 -13.26 8.90
C LEU A 5 -0.03 -12.03 8.96
N ASP A 6 1.12 -12.11 8.32
CA ASP A 6 1.94 -10.96 7.99
C ASP A 6 1.13 -10.03 7.07
N ASN A 7 0.96 -8.77 7.48
CA ASN A 7 0.31 -7.75 6.65
C ASN A 7 1.33 -6.68 6.26
N ARG A 8 2.08 -7.00 5.22
CA ARG A 8 3.10 -6.14 4.62
C ARG A 8 2.62 -5.45 3.35
N SER A 9 1.32 -5.53 3.05
CA SER A 9 0.71 -4.88 1.89
C SER A 9 0.11 -3.53 2.27
N ILE A 10 0.01 -2.65 1.27
CA ILE A 10 -0.67 -1.37 1.40
C ILE A 10 -1.94 -1.41 0.54
N ASP A 11 -3.05 -1.06 1.17
CA ASP A 11 -4.33 -0.88 0.50
C ASP A 11 -4.46 0.59 0.08
N ILE A 12 -4.81 0.81 -1.19
CA ILE A 12 -4.96 2.16 -1.74
C ILE A 12 -6.43 2.44 -1.97
N SER A 13 -6.94 3.42 -1.24
CA SER A 13 -8.33 3.89 -1.28
C SER A 13 -8.37 5.22 -2.00
N LEU A 14 -9.24 5.32 -3.00
CA LEU A 14 -9.45 6.49 -3.84
C LEU A 14 -10.84 7.05 -3.53
N GLU A 15 -10.86 8.22 -2.91
CA GLU A 15 -12.08 8.87 -2.40
C GLU A 15 -12.39 10.13 -3.21
N GLY A 16 -13.65 10.28 -3.62
CA GLY A 16 -14.10 11.46 -4.38
C GLY A 16 -13.74 11.44 -5.88
N PHE A 17 -13.17 10.34 -6.37
CA PHE A 17 -12.92 10.13 -7.80
C PHE A 17 -14.11 9.48 -8.50
N SER A 18 -14.37 9.89 -9.74
CA SER A 18 -15.19 9.11 -10.67
C SER A 18 -14.35 8.02 -11.34
N PHE A 19 -14.98 6.93 -11.79
CA PHE A 19 -14.27 5.82 -12.42
C PHE A 19 -13.41 6.25 -13.63
N ASN A 20 -13.90 7.20 -14.44
CA ASN A 20 -13.19 7.70 -15.62
C ASN A 20 -11.91 8.49 -15.27
N GLU A 21 -11.81 9.03 -14.05
CA GLU A 21 -10.61 9.76 -13.61
C GLU A 21 -9.50 8.82 -13.13
N ILE A 22 -9.84 7.57 -12.84
CA ILE A 22 -8.95 6.56 -12.24
C ILE A 22 -8.84 5.31 -13.11
N ASP A 23 -9.26 5.40 -14.37
CA ASP A 23 -9.20 4.29 -15.33
C ASP A 23 -7.77 3.80 -15.57
N THR A 24 -6.80 4.71 -15.43
CA THR A 24 -5.38 4.47 -15.65
C THR A 24 -4.56 4.96 -14.47
N ILE A 25 -4.24 4.05 -13.56
CA ILE A 25 -3.30 4.28 -12.45
C ILE A 25 -2.04 3.47 -12.69
N ILE A 26 -0.89 4.15 -12.66
CA ILE A 26 0.41 3.53 -12.85
C ILE A 26 1.20 3.59 -11.55
N LEU A 27 1.69 2.43 -11.12
CA LEU A 27 2.67 2.30 -10.06
C LEU A 27 4.07 2.20 -10.66
N TYR A 28 4.98 3.02 -10.17
CA TYR A 28 6.41 2.95 -10.45
C TYR A 28 7.11 2.49 -9.18
N ARG A 29 7.96 1.48 -9.29
CA ARG A 29 8.80 0.95 -8.22
C ARG A 29 10.23 1.41 -8.45
N PHE A 30 10.85 1.97 -7.42
CA PHE A 30 12.24 2.45 -7.43
C PHE A 30 13.04 1.72 -6.37
N LYS A 31 14.36 1.63 -6.56
CA LYS A 31 15.24 1.21 -5.46
C LYS A 31 15.10 2.18 -4.30
N LYS A 32 15.06 1.63 -3.08
CA LYS A 32 14.92 2.42 -1.86
C LYS A 32 16.04 3.44 -1.69
N ASN A 33 15.71 4.61 -1.17
CA ASN A 33 16.64 5.72 -0.87
C ASN A 33 17.38 6.27 -2.11
N THR A 34 16.79 6.15 -3.30
CA THR A 34 17.36 6.72 -4.54
C THR A 34 16.68 8.03 -4.94
N ASN A 35 15.82 8.61 -4.10
CA ASN A 35 15.02 9.79 -4.43
C ASN A 35 14.24 9.61 -5.75
N PHE A 36 13.74 8.39 -5.99
CA PHE A 36 12.95 8.03 -7.17
C PHE A 36 13.72 8.17 -8.51
N THR A 37 15.03 7.97 -8.53
CA THR A 37 15.83 8.01 -9.79
C THR A 37 16.11 6.62 -10.38
N ASP A 38 16.31 5.58 -9.55
CA ASP A 38 16.60 4.22 -10.01
C ASP A 38 15.31 3.41 -10.19
N LEU A 39 14.68 3.53 -11.36
CA LEU A 39 13.46 2.79 -11.71
C LEU A 39 13.75 1.28 -11.82
N VAL A 40 12.97 0.48 -11.10
CA VAL A 40 13.03 -1.00 -11.13
C VAL A 40 11.92 -1.55 -12.03
N GLN A 41 10.70 -1.06 -11.88
CA GLN A 41 9.54 -1.61 -12.58
C GLN A 41 8.40 -0.60 -12.67
N THR A 42 7.57 -0.74 -13.70
CA THR A 42 6.25 -0.09 -13.80
C THR A 42 5.14 -1.14 -13.89
N ALA A 43 3.97 -0.85 -13.32
CA ALA A 43 2.80 -1.72 -13.40
C ALA A 43 1.51 -0.90 -13.41
N ASN A 44 0.54 -1.35 -14.20
CA ASN A 44 -0.83 -0.83 -14.13
C ASN A 44 -1.53 -1.40 -12.90
N MET A 45 -2.26 -0.55 -12.18
CA MET A 45 -3.10 -0.97 -11.06
C MET A 45 -4.50 -1.26 -11.55
N ARG A 46 -5.12 -2.31 -10.98
CA ARG A 46 -6.54 -2.59 -11.18
C ARG A 46 -7.34 -1.77 -10.19
N VAL A 47 -8.32 -1.05 -10.72
CA VAL A 47 -9.31 -0.35 -9.92
C VAL A 47 -10.58 -1.18 -9.82
N SER A 48 -11.11 -1.28 -8.62
CA SER A 48 -12.40 -1.91 -8.33
C SER A 48 -13.20 -1.03 -7.38
N LEU A 49 -14.52 -1.07 -7.49
CA LEU A 49 -15.41 -0.44 -6.52
C LEU A 49 -15.20 -1.09 -5.14
N ASP A 50 -15.14 -0.29 -4.08
CA ASP A 50 -15.18 -0.82 -2.72
C ASP A 50 -16.60 -1.34 -2.43
N TYR A 51 -16.72 -2.61 -2.08
CA TYR A 51 -18.00 -3.25 -1.80
C TYR A 51 -18.73 -2.59 -0.62
N ASN A 52 -17.99 -2.05 0.35
CA ASN A 52 -18.57 -1.45 1.56
C ASN A 52 -18.90 0.04 1.36
N ASN A 53 -18.39 0.67 0.30
CA ASN A 53 -18.63 2.08 0.01
C ASN A 53 -18.69 2.33 -1.50
N SER A 54 -19.89 2.52 -2.02
CA SER A 54 -20.14 2.74 -3.46
C SER A 54 -19.51 4.01 -4.03
N ASN A 55 -18.95 4.89 -3.18
CA ASN A 55 -18.30 6.13 -3.60
C ASN A 55 -16.77 6.07 -3.44
N THR A 56 -16.24 4.91 -3.09
CA THR A 56 -14.80 4.69 -2.91
C THR A 56 -14.34 3.60 -3.86
N TYR A 57 -13.17 3.80 -4.45
CA TYR A 57 -12.52 2.79 -5.27
C TYR A 57 -11.27 2.29 -4.56
N SER A 58 -10.96 1.03 -4.77
CA SER A 58 -9.70 0.43 -4.33
C SER A 58 -8.79 0.21 -5.54
N ALA A 59 -7.53 0.62 -5.43
CA ALA A 59 -6.50 0.31 -6.41
C ALA A 59 -5.57 -0.79 -5.88
N SER A 60 -5.40 -1.85 -6.66
CA SER A 60 -4.57 -3.00 -6.29
C SER A 60 -3.69 -3.46 -7.46
N LEU A 61 -2.56 -4.07 -7.14
CA LEU A 61 -1.72 -4.71 -8.15
C LEU A 61 -2.28 -6.09 -8.50
N ILE A 62 -2.39 -6.37 -9.80
CA ILE A 62 -2.71 -7.72 -10.27
C ILE A 62 -1.44 -8.57 -10.10
N ASN A 63 -1.43 -9.45 -9.11
CA ASN A 63 -0.38 -10.45 -8.84
C ASN A 63 0.91 -9.96 -8.14
N ASN A 64 0.93 -8.76 -7.56
CA ASN A 64 2.09 -8.29 -6.78
C ASN A 64 1.64 -7.56 -5.52
N SER A 65 2.46 -7.56 -4.49
CA SER A 65 2.30 -6.69 -3.32
C SER A 65 3.29 -5.52 -3.37
N ILE A 66 2.94 -4.42 -2.72
CA ILE A 66 3.87 -3.34 -2.40
C ILE A 66 4.79 -3.86 -1.29
N SER A 67 6.07 -4.10 -1.61
CA SER A 67 7.10 -4.46 -0.63
C SER A 67 7.77 -3.21 -0.04
N ILE A 68 8.12 -3.27 1.24
CA ILE A 68 8.80 -2.21 2.00
C ILE A 68 10.26 -1.96 1.61
N ASP A 69 10.82 -2.81 0.74
CA ASP A 69 12.21 -2.77 0.29
C ASP A 69 12.43 -1.79 -0.88
N TYR A 70 11.37 -1.10 -1.30
CA TYR A 70 11.37 -0.18 -2.44
C TYR A 70 10.67 1.12 -2.07
N ASP A 71 10.92 2.16 -2.86
CA ASP A 71 10.12 3.37 -2.87
C ASP A 71 9.18 3.35 -4.09
N TYR A 72 8.06 4.06 -4.01
CA TYR A 72 7.01 4.00 -5.03
C TYR A 72 6.54 5.38 -5.45
N LYS A 73 6.18 5.49 -6.73
CA LYS A 73 5.39 6.63 -7.23
C LYS A 73 4.09 6.08 -7.81
N ILE A 74 2.98 6.70 -7.45
CA ILE A 74 1.68 6.46 -8.05
C ILE A 74 1.34 7.65 -8.94
N GLU A 75 0.91 7.37 -10.15
CA GLU A 75 0.42 8.37 -11.09
C GLU A 75 -1.01 8.03 -11.49
N ILE A 76 -1.91 8.99 -11.26
CA ILE A 76 -3.27 8.96 -11.81
C ILE A 76 -3.22 9.73 -13.12
N LYS A 77 -3.24 9.01 -14.26
CA LYS A 77 -2.93 9.60 -15.57
C LYS A 77 -3.90 10.70 -15.98
N HIS A 78 -5.18 10.53 -15.71
CA HIS A 78 -6.19 11.50 -16.12
C HIS A 78 -6.01 12.86 -15.44
N SER A 79 -5.64 12.88 -14.15
CA SER A 79 -5.48 14.11 -13.38
C SER A 79 -4.04 14.63 -13.29
N ASN A 80 -3.06 13.87 -13.82
CA ASN A 80 -1.62 14.10 -13.62
C ASN A 80 -1.21 14.22 -12.14
N GLN A 81 -1.97 13.63 -11.23
CA GLN A 81 -1.63 13.62 -9.82
C GLN A 81 -0.55 12.57 -9.53
N LEU A 82 0.44 12.98 -8.75
CA LEU A 82 1.58 12.15 -8.35
C LEU A 82 1.64 11.99 -6.83
N PHE A 83 1.85 10.75 -6.39
CA PHE A 83 2.02 10.41 -4.99
C PHE A 83 3.30 9.61 -4.81
N PHE A 84 4.21 10.13 -3.99
CA PHE A 84 5.50 9.52 -3.68
C PHE A 84 5.41 8.82 -2.34
N ILE A 85 5.63 7.52 -2.31
CA ILE A 85 5.51 6.68 -1.14
C ILE A 85 6.88 6.11 -0.79
N SER A 86 7.33 6.34 0.44
CA SER A 86 8.66 5.95 0.90
C SER A 86 8.69 5.71 2.41
N ASN A 87 9.87 5.42 2.96
CA ASN A 87 10.13 5.41 4.40
C ASN A 87 9.21 4.48 5.22
N PHE A 88 8.91 3.29 4.67
CA PHE A 88 8.14 2.27 5.38
C PHE A 88 8.81 1.85 6.70
N ARG A 89 8.05 1.90 7.79
CA ARG A 89 8.43 1.36 9.10
C ARG A 89 7.56 0.18 9.45
N MET A 90 8.19 -0.87 9.95
CA MET A 90 7.53 -2.10 10.38
C MET A 90 7.42 -2.16 11.89
N LYS A 91 6.31 -2.70 12.36
CA LYS A 91 6.09 -3.06 13.76
C LYS A 91 5.98 -4.58 13.86
N LYS A 92 6.76 -5.14 14.78
CA LYS A 92 6.67 -6.55 15.17
C LYS A 92 5.59 -6.72 16.23
N ASN A 93 4.58 -7.53 15.93
CA ASN A 93 3.47 -7.82 16.83
C ASN A 93 3.58 -9.26 17.35
N LYS A 94 3.04 -9.49 18.55
CA LYS A 94 2.95 -10.81 19.16
C LYS A 94 1.67 -11.51 18.74
N CYS A 95 1.80 -12.78 18.35
CA CYS A 95 0.69 -13.67 18.07
C CYS A 95 0.37 -14.48 19.33
N ASN A 96 -0.75 -14.18 20.00
CA ASN A 96 -1.18 -14.90 21.22
C ASN A 96 -2.17 -16.03 20.91
N LEU A 97 -1.82 -16.96 20.02
CA LEU A 97 -2.60 -18.19 19.77
C LEU A 97 -1.77 -19.43 20.07
N CYS A 98 -1.27 -19.53 21.31
CA CYS A 98 -0.83 -20.80 21.87
C CYS A 98 -1.75 -21.17 23.02
N VAL A 99 -2.72 -22.06 22.76
CA VAL A 99 -3.63 -22.64 23.78
C VAL A 99 -2.87 -23.42 24.86
N LEU A 100 -1.54 -23.59 24.77
CA LEU A 100 -0.73 -24.33 25.75
C LEU A 100 0.63 -23.67 26.08
N GLY A 101 0.82 -22.37 25.82
CA GLY A 101 1.94 -21.60 26.38
C GLY A 101 3.37 -21.91 25.87
N ILE A 102 3.55 -22.75 24.85
CA ILE A 102 4.90 -23.26 24.48
C ILE A 102 5.60 -22.46 23.37
N ARG A 103 4.93 -21.59 22.60
CA ARG A 103 5.59 -20.73 21.59
C ARG A 103 4.99 -19.34 21.49
N GLN A 104 5.84 -18.31 21.53
CA GLN A 104 5.47 -16.95 21.14
C GLN A 104 5.77 -16.78 19.65
N ASP A 105 4.72 -16.77 18.83
CA ASP A 105 4.86 -16.44 17.41
C ASP A 105 4.79 -14.91 17.25
N PHE A 106 5.44 -14.40 16.21
CA PHE A 106 5.45 -12.97 15.88
C PHE A 106 5.10 -12.78 14.42
N TYR A 107 4.48 -11.64 14.10
CA TYR A 107 4.18 -11.22 12.72
C TYR A 107 4.54 -9.74 12.55
N GLU A 108 4.80 -9.33 11.32
CA GLU A 108 5.16 -7.95 11.01
C GLU A 108 4.01 -7.24 10.28
N THR A 109 3.76 -6.01 10.69
CA THR A 109 2.80 -5.12 10.02
C THR A 109 3.44 -3.78 9.72
N ILE A 110 2.97 -3.09 8.70
CA ILE A 110 3.35 -1.70 8.47
C ILE A 110 2.82 -0.84 9.62
N GLU A 111 3.74 -0.13 10.28
CA GLU A 111 3.42 0.84 11.34
C GLU A 111 3.07 2.19 10.73
N ASN A 112 3.92 2.65 9.82
CA ASN A 112 3.76 3.90 9.09
C ASN A 112 4.62 3.91 7.82
N PHE A 113 4.34 4.89 6.98
CA PHE A 113 5.09 5.22 5.76
C PHE A 113 4.90 6.69 5.44
N GLU A 114 5.68 7.24 4.52
CA GLU A 114 5.52 8.62 4.07
C GLU A 114 4.81 8.69 2.72
N VAL A 115 3.97 9.71 2.55
CA VAL A 115 3.33 10.08 1.29
C VAL A 115 3.61 11.54 1.04
N ASN A 116 4.32 11.87 -0.04
CA ASN A 116 4.76 13.23 -0.35
C ASN A 116 5.46 13.90 0.87
N GLY A 117 6.27 13.11 1.59
CA GLY A 117 7.00 13.55 2.80
C GLY A 117 6.16 13.64 4.08
N ARG A 118 4.87 13.27 4.07
CA ARG A 118 4.00 13.27 5.25
C ARG A 118 3.81 11.86 5.78
N ILE A 119 3.97 11.68 7.09
CA ILE A 119 3.79 10.39 7.76
C ILE A 119 2.30 9.99 7.75
N ASN A 120 2.05 8.77 7.29
CA ASN A 120 0.77 8.08 7.30
C ASN A 120 0.91 6.82 8.14
N ALA A 121 -0.02 6.61 9.07
CA ALA A 121 0.00 5.45 9.97
C ALA A 121 -0.81 4.27 9.39
N GLY A 122 -0.39 3.06 9.74
CA GLY A 122 -1.04 1.82 9.34
C GLY A 122 -0.69 1.37 7.92
N SER A 123 -1.54 0.51 7.35
CA SER A 123 -1.35 -0.13 6.05
C SER A 123 -2.30 0.38 4.96
N LYS A 124 -3.00 1.49 5.20
CA LYS A 124 -3.97 2.06 4.26
C LYS A 124 -3.51 3.45 3.80
N LEU A 125 -3.46 3.63 2.49
CA LEU A 125 -3.27 4.92 1.84
C LEU A 125 -4.61 5.43 1.35
N ASN A 126 -5.08 6.56 1.88
CA ASN A 126 -6.25 7.26 1.34
C ASN A 126 -5.78 8.40 0.45
N ILE A 127 -6.20 8.38 -0.81
CA ILE A 127 -6.01 9.46 -1.77
C ILE A 127 -7.38 10.10 -2.01
N SER A 128 -7.51 11.37 -1.66
CA SER A 128 -8.74 12.14 -1.83
C SER A 128 -8.55 13.29 -2.82
N LYS A 129 -9.66 13.69 -3.44
CA LYS A 129 -9.79 14.89 -4.28
C LYS A 129 -10.59 15.98 -3.55
#